data_AF-A0A0M4M5F8-F1
#
_entry.id   AF-A0A0M4M5F8-F1
#
_cell.length_a   1.000
_cell.length_b   1.000
_cell.length_c   1.000
_cell.angle_alpha   90.00
_cell.angle_beta   90.00
_cell.angle_gamma   90.00
#
_symmetry.space_group_name_H-M   'P 1'
#
loop_
_entity.id
_entity.type
_entity.pdbx_description
1 polymer ?
#
loop_
_entity_poly.entity_id
_entity_poly.type
_entity_poly.pdbx_seq_one_letter_code
_entity_poly.pdbx_strand_id
1 'polypeptide(L)'
;MPAANVHVSPETHFEIDPQALIDAHRAERNGGPMVVGYYHSHPDGEPHPSATDQAMASGDGRIWAILGKRGMMLWQDDPLRFHALSYEVVEV
;
A
#
# COMPACT_ATOMS: atom_id res chain seq x y z
N MET A 1 -3.20 -8.15 -4.92
CA MET A 1 -4.50 -8.78 -4.63
C MET A 1 -5.20 -8.00 -3.53
N PRO A 2 -6.54 -8.00 -3.44
CA PRO A 2 -7.25 -7.36 -2.33
C PRO A 2 -7.09 -8.14 -1.02
N ALA A 3 -7.03 -7.41 0.09
CA ALA A 3 -7.05 -7.91 1.45
C ALA A 3 -8.12 -7.15 2.25
N ALA A 4 -8.68 -7.78 3.28
CA ALA A 4 -9.64 -7.12 4.15
C ALA A 4 -8.95 -6.02 4.99
N ASN A 5 -9.63 -4.89 5.16
CA ASN A 5 -9.26 -3.90 6.16
C ASN A 5 -9.82 -4.35 7.52
N VAL A 6 -8.93 -4.78 8.42
CA VAL A 6 -9.31 -5.33 9.73
C VAL A 6 -9.16 -4.32 10.88
N HIS A 7 -8.83 -3.06 10.57
CA HIS A 7 -8.71 -2.02 11.59
C HIS A 7 -10.05 -1.80 12.30
N VAL A 8 -10.03 -1.48 13.60
CA VAL A 8 -11.23 -1.25 14.43
C VAL A 8 -12.05 -0.03 14.00
N SER A 9 -11.44 0.86 13.22
CA SER A 9 -12.03 2.10 12.65
C SER A 9 -11.73 2.18 11.15
N PRO A 10 -12.30 1.27 10.32
CA PRO A 10 -11.92 1.09 8.92
C PRO A 10 -12.34 2.25 8.00
N GLU A 11 -13.21 3.13 8.47
CA GLU A 11 -13.66 4.33 7.76
C GLU A 11 -12.58 5.42 7.67
N THR A 12 -11.58 5.40 8.56
CA THR A 12 -10.50 6.41 8.62
C THR A 12 -9.10 5.82 8.63
N HIS A 13 -8.96 4.52 8.90
CA HIS A 13 -7.68 3.83 9.03
C HIS A 13 -7.72 2.50 8.29
N PHE A 14 -6.55 1.91 8.08
CA PHE A 14 -6.46 0.55 7.60
C PHE A 14 -5.49 -0.29 8.42
N GLU A 15 -5.76 -1.59 8.43
CA GLU A 15 -4.83 -2.64 8.82
C GLU A 15 -5.05 -3.77 7.84
N ILE A 16 -3.99 -4.17 7.14
CA ILE A 16 -4.04 -5.29 6.20
C ILE A 16 -4.25 -6.55 7.03
N ASP A 17 -5.24 -7.38 6.68
CA ASP A 17 -5.40 -8.71 7.28
C ASP A 17 -4.03 -9.45 7.34
N PRO A 18 -3.49 -9.69 8.55
CA PRO A 18 -2.17 -10.28 8.70
C PRO A 18 -2.06 -11.67 8.07
N GLN A 19 -3.15 -12.43 8.03
CA GLN A 19 -3.17 -13.75 7.40
C GLN A 19 -2.96 -13.61 5.89
N ALA A 20 -3.69 -12.70 5.24
CA ALA A 20 -3.55 -12.44 3.82
C ALA A 20 -2.13 -11.93 3.46
N LEU A 21 -1.57 -11.04 4.28
CA LEU A 21 -0.22 -10.52 4.10
C LEU A 21 0.85 -11.63 4.21
N ILE A 22 0.76 -12.46 5.25
CA ILE A 22 1.68 -13.58 5.46
C ILE A 22 1.58 -14.61 4.33
N ASP A 23 0.37 -14.91 3.88
CA ASP A 23 0.15 -15.86 2.79
C ASP A 23 0.69 -15.34 1.45
N ALA A 24 0.56 -14.04 1.17
CA ALA A 24 1.16 -13.42 -0.02
C ALA A 24 2.69 -13.56 0.00
N HIS A 25 3.35 -13.24 1.13
CA HIS A 25 4.80 -13.41 1.25
C HIS A 25 5.23 -14.88 1.25
N ARG A 26 4.41 -15.80 1.78
CA ARG A 26 4.69 -17.24 1.71
C ARG A 26 4.60 -17.73 0.27
N ALA A 27 3.60 -17.27 -0.49
CA ALA A 27 3.44 -17.60 -1.90
C ALA A 27 4.65 -17.12 -2.72
N GLU A 28 5.08 -15.86 -2.53
CA GLU A 28 6.30 -15.31 -3.14
C GLU A 28 7.53 -16.21 -2.90
N ARG A 29 7.80 -16.59 -1.64
CA ARG A 29 8.93 -17.47 -1.31
C ARG A 29 8.82 -18.87 -1.93
N ASN A 30 7.61 -19.32 -2.25
CA ASN A 30 7.35 -20.62 -2.87
C ASN A 30 7.29 -20.55 -4.41
N GLY A 31 7.75 -19.45 -5.03
CA GLY A 31 7.79 -19.26 -6.47
C GLY A 31 6.52 -18.64 -7.07
N GLY A 32 5.62 -18.14 -6.23
CA GLY A 32 4.49 -17.32 -6.64
C GLY A 32 4.89 -15.90 -7.05
N PRO A 33 3.92 -15.04 -7.39
CA PRO A 33 4.18 -13.66 -7.77
C PRO A 33 4.95 -12.88 -6.69
N MET A 34 5.86 -12.01 -7.12
CA MET A 34 6.57 -11.09 -6.25
C MET A 34 5.60 -10.07 -5.64
N VAL A 35 5.73 -9.81 -4.35
CA VAL A 35 4.99 -8.72 -3.70
C VAL A 35 5.76 -7.44 -4.00
N VAL A 36 5.28 -6.62 -4.95
CA VAL A 36 5.94 -5.33 -5.27
C VAL A 36 5.66 -4.25 -4.22
N GLY A 37 4.60 -4.43 -3.44
CA GLY A 37 4.21 -3.53 -2.36
C GLY A 37 2.71 -3.58 -2.08
N TYR A 38 2.17 -2.46 -1.60
CA TYR A 38 0.86 -2.38 -0.96
C TYR A 38 0.02 -1.28 -1.58
N TYR A 39 -1.29 -1.30 -1.29
CA TYR A 39 -2.17 -0.23 -1.73
C TYR A 39 -3.30 0.00 -0.73
N HIS A 40 -3.74 1.24 -0.64
CA HIS A 40 -4.92 1.63 0.14
C HIS A 40 -5.59 2.85 -0.47
N SER A 41 -6.75 3.20 0.07
CA SER A 41 -7.54 4.35 -0.37
C SER A 41 -7.76 5.35 0.76
N HIS A 42 -7.74 6.62 0.43
CA HIS A 42 -8.25 7.74 1.21
C HIS A 42 -9.60 8.16 0.61
N PRO A 43 -10.74 7.63 1.10
CA PRO A 43 -12.05 7.89 0.48
C PRO A 43 -12.37 9.39 0.35
N ASP A 44 -11.94 10.16 1.34
CA ASP A 44 -12.16 11.60 1.38
C ASP A 44 -10.95 12.48 1.06
N GLY A 45 -9.77 11.88 0.90
CA GLY A 45 -8.49 12.58 0.83
C GLY A 45 -7.82 12.59 -0.55
N GLU A 46 -6.69 13.28 -0.61
CA GLU A 46 -5.77 13.25 -1.74
C GLU A 46 -4.92 11.97 -1.70
N PRO A 47 -4.40 11.49 -2.85
CA PRO A 47 -3.55 10.30 -2.95
C PRO A 47 -2.10 10.55 -2.44
N HIS A 48 -1.93 11.37 -1.41
CA HIS A 48 -0.65 11.63 -0.74
C HIS A 48 -0.57 10.85 0.57
N PRO A 49 0.62 10.37 0.99
CA PRO A 49 0.82 9.74 2.28
C PRO A 49 0.47 10.72 3.40
N SER A 50 -0.44 10.30 4.28
CA SER A 50 -0.76 11.00 5.52
C SER A 50 0.39 10.90 6.52
N ALA A 51 0.28 11.65 7.62
CA ALA A 51 1.21 11.51 8.75
C ALA A 51 1.12 10.10 9.38
N THR A 52 -0.07 9.51 9.41
CA THR A 52 -0.27 8.14 9.91
C THR A 52 0.38 7.12 8.98
N ASP A 53 0.24 7.26 7.66
CA ASP A 53 0.91 6.39 6.70
C ASP A 53 2.44 6.43 6.89
N GLN A 54 3.01 7.64 7.02
CA GLN A 54 4.46 7.82 7.25
C GLN A 54 4.94 7.17 8.56
N ALA A 55 4.15 7.29 9.62
CA ALA A 55 4.52 6.73 10.92
C ALA A 55 4.39 5.19 10.98
N MET A 56 3.52 4.61 10.15
CA MET A 56 3.19 3.18 10.18
C MET A 56 3.79 2.39 9.02
N ALA A 57 4.42 3.05 8.04
CA ALA A 57 5.08 2.39 6.93
C ALA A 57 6.18 1.43 7.41
N SER A 58 6.38 0.33 6.67
CA SER A 58 7.40 -0.67 6.97
C SER A 58 8.82 -0.15 6.78
N GLY A 59 9.00 0.86 5.91
CA GLY A 59 10.32 1.37 5.53
C GLY A 59 11.14 0.35 4.76
N ASP A 60 10.48 -0.61 4.10
CA ASP A 60 11.10 -1.77 3.44
C ASP A 60 11.38 -1.55 1.94
N GLY A 61 11.22 -0.32 1.45
CA GLY A 61 11.54 0.03 0.07
C GLY A 61 10.46 -0.36 -0.93
N ARG A 62 9.26 -0.72 -0.48
CA ARG A 62 8.18 -1.22 -1.33
C ARG A 62 7.37 -0.09 -1.93
N ILE A 63 6.62 -0.43 -2.99
CA ILE A 63 5.75 0.53 -3.66
C ILE A 63 4.41 0.61 -2.93
N TRP A 64 3.98 1.81 -2.62
CA TRP A 64 2.67 2.10 -2.06
C TRP A 64 1.83 2.84 -3.09
N ALA A 65 0.73 2.21 -3.53
CA ALA A 65 -0.28 2.87 -4.35
C ALA A 65 -1.37 3.46 -3.45
N ILE A 66 -1.49 4.78 -3.45
CA ILE A 66 -2.50 5.47 -2.65
C ILE A 66 -3.55 6.02 -3.61
N LEU A 67 -4.78 5.58 -3.41
CA LEU A 67 -5.95 6.06 -4.16
C LEU A 67 -6.64 7.16 -3.36
N GLY A 68 -7.02 8.25 -4.02
CA GLY A 68 -7.78 9.34 -3.43
C GLY A 68 -8.84 9.85 -4.40
N LYS A 69 -9.51 10.96 -4.05
CA LYS A 69 -10.61 11.53 -4.86
C LYS A 69 -10.23 11.88 -6.29
N ARG A 70 -8.95 12.15 -6.56
CA ARG A 70 -8.44 12.59 -7.87
C ARG A 70 -7.61 11.53 -8.60
N GLY A 71 -7.68 10.27 -8.18
CA GLY A 71 -6.97 9.16 -8.81
C GLY A 71 -5.94 8.53 -7.91
N MET A 72 -4.87 8.01 -8.50
CA MET A 72 -3.83 7.23 -7.81
C MET A 72 -2.47 7.90 -7.98
N MET A 73 -1.65 7.85 -6.92
CA MET A 73 -0.22 8.12 -6.98
C MET A 73 0.55 6.94 -6.42
N LEU A 74 1.77 6.73 -6.93
CA LEU A 74 2.69 5.72 -6.44
C LEU A 74 3.79 6.36 -5.62
N TRP A 75 4.16 5.68 -4.54
CA TRP A 75 5.19 6.11 -3.61
C TRP A 75 6.13 4.95 -3.30
N GLN A 76 7.38 5.24 -2.93
CA GLN A 76 8.27 4.26 -2.32
C GLN A 76 8.53 4.69 -0.88
N ASP A 77 8.37 3.79 0.09
CA ASP A 77 8.73 4.08 1.48
C ASP A 77 10.20 3.74 1.74
N ASP A 78 10.96 4.68 2.28
CA ASP A 78 12.24 4.40 2.93
C ASP A 78 12.08 4.54 4.46
N PRO A 79 13.10 4.19 5.27
CA PRO A 79 13.00 4.30 6.73
C PRO A 79 12.73 5.71 7.28
N LEU A 80 12.77 6.76 6.45
CA LEU A 80 12.59 8.17 6.83
C LEU A 80 11.32 8.79 6.25
N ARG A 81 10.90 8.41 5.03
CA ARG A 81 9.78 9.05 4.32
C ARG A 81 9.34 8.29 3.06
N PHE A 82 8.20 8.73 2.53
CA PHE A 82 7.76 8.38 1.18
C PHE A 82 8.40 9.28 0.10
N HIS A 83 8.77 8.67 -1.02
CA HIS A 83 9.20 9.36 -2.25
C HIS A 83 8.20 9.10 -3.37
N ALA A 84 7.78 10.16 -4.06
CA ALA A 84 6.86 10.03 -5.18
C ALA A 84 7.53 9.31 -6.36
N LEU A 85 6.79 8.39 -6.99
CA LEU A 85 7.19 7.67 -8.19
C LEU A 85 6.32 8.10 -9.38
N SER A 86 6.94 8.21 -10.56
CA SER A 86 6.19 8.28 -11.81
C SER A 86 5.73 6.88 -12.23
N TYR A 87 4.62 6.80 -12.96
CA TYR A 87 4.11 5.55 -13.51
C TYR A 87 3.50 5.77 -14.89
N GLU A 88 3.38 4.69 -15.65
CA GLU A 88 2.66 4.62 -16.91
C GLU A 88 1.65 3.46 -16.84
N VAL A 89 0.45 3.66 -17.37
CA VAL A 89 -0.55 2.60 -17.47
C VAL A 89 -0.38 1.95 -18.84
N VAL A 90 -0.05 0.66 -18.83
CA VAL A 90 0.11 -0.15 -20.04
C VAL A 90 -1.09 -1.10 -20.14
N GLU A 91 -1.77 -1.11 -21.28
CA GLU A 91 -2.81 -2.12 -21.56
C GLU A 91 -2.15 -3.48 -21.80
N VAL A 92 -2.68 -4.53 -21.15
CA VAL A 92 -2.19 -5.92 -21.19
C VAL A 92 -3.22 -6.84 -21.83
#